data_AF-A0A2E3W0T6-F1
#
_entry.id   AF-A0A2E3W0T6-F1
#
_cell.length_a   1.000
_cell.length_b   1.000
_cell.length_c   1.000
_cell.angle_alpha   90.00
_cell.angle_beta   90.00
_cell.angle_gamma   90.00
#
_symmetry.space_group_name_H-M   'P 1'
#
loop_
_entity.id
_entity.type
_entity.pdbx_description
1 polymer ?
#
loop_
_entity_poly.entity_id
_entity_poly.type
_entity_poly.pdbx_seq_one_letter_code
_entity_poly.pdbx_strand_id
1 'polypeptide(L)'
;MTGTIPTSANSSCTATVSVSDGSHSSGNTEINLSAVTCPSGFVPVTSNSSLGVDSFCVMQYEAKNVGGVPTSQPETSPWRSISANNAKSECTSLGTGYDLISNYEWMTIALNIESNPQNWTSGVVGNGCLRRGNNGLNDACGYDGANPEYGTSRNLKARSRLLNGSVIWDFAGNVAELTDWTAGGSYDEAPANCDGAWTEVYWKTCSGISNDTFRPENPAGVSGYNSDKGLGRMAVNTYSTGGVIRRGGSYTGTVNSGAFSIQINQTTSWSNSEVGFRCVYRP
;
A
#
# COMPACT_ATOMS: atom_id res chain seq x y z
N MET A 1 11.08 -24.24 16.54
CA MET A 1 12.19 -24.30 15.56
C MET A 1 12.81 -22.93 15.46
N THR A 2 14.11 -22.80 15.69
CA THR A 2 14.89 -21.60 15.35
C THR A 2 15.74 -21.94 14.15
N GLY A 3 15.46 -21.34 13.00
CA GLY A 3 16.23 -21.47 11.77
C GLY A 3 16.89 -20.15 11.40
N THR A 4 18.18 -20.18 11.08
CA THR A 4 18.92 -19.02 10.58
C THR A 4 18.92 -19.03 9.06
N ILE A 5 18.44 -17.95 8.44
CA ILE A 5 18.53 -17.75 6.99
C ILE A 5 19.92 -17.16 6.68
N PRO A 6 20.68 -17.69 5.71
CA PRO A 6 21.94 -17.11 5.29
C PRO A 6 21.77 -15.65 4.84
N THR A 7 22.77 -14.80 5.07
CA THR A 7 22.74 -13.37 4.72
C THR A 7 23.08 -13.11 3.24
N SER A 8 22.83 -14.06 2.33
CA SER A 8 23.04 -13.86 0.89
C SER A 8 21.88 -13.13 0.22
N ALA A 9 22.16 -12.46 -0.90
CA ALA A 9 21.14 -11.82 -1.73
C ALA A 9 20.08 -12.85 -2.14
N ASN A 10 18.83 -12.60 -1.74
CA ASN A 10 17.67 -13.48 -1.91
C ASN A 10 17.89 -14.89 -1.36
N SER A 11 17.65 -15.07 -0.06
CA SER A 11 17.77 -16.36 0.59
C SER A 11 16.40 -16.91 0.91
N SER A 12 16.10 -18.14 0.47
CA SER A 12 14.89 -18.84 0.85
C SER A 12 15.20 -20.05 1.74
N CYS A 13 14.27 -20.39 2.63
CA CYS A 13 14.29 -21.67 3.32
C CYS A 13 12.87 -22.25 3.38
N THR A 14 12.79 -23.58 3.30
CA THR A 14 11.54 -24.31 3.47
C THR A 14 11.56 -24.94 4.86
N ALA A 15 10.59 -24.58 5.70
CA ALA A 15 10.35 -25.25 6.95
C ALA A 15 9.16 -26.21 6.78
N THR A 16 9.38 -27.50 7.00
CA THR A 16 8.30 -28.49 7.03
C THR A 16 7.73 -28.56 8.43
N VAL A 17 6.44 -28.23 8.58
CA VAL A 17 5.68 -28.47 9.81
C VAL A 17 4.90 -29.76 9.64
N SER A 18 5.27 -30.78 10.42
CA SER A 18 4.52 -32.04 10.51
C SER A 18 3.62 -32.00 11.73
N VAL A 19 2.32 -32.23 11.53
CA VAL A 19 1.35 -32.39 12.61
C VAL A 19 0.84 -33.83 12.60
N SER A 20 0.92 -34.51 13.74
CA SER A 20 0.29 -35.82 13.96
C SER A 20 -0.42 -35.83 15.31
N ASP A 21 -1.64 -36.37 15.37
CA ASP A 21 -2.34 -36.61 16.65
C ASP A 21 -2.17 -38.04 17.16
N GLY A 22 -1.32 -38.83 16.50
CA GLY A 22 -1.08 -40.25 16.81
C GLY A 22 -2.19 -41.21 16.37
N SER A 23 -3.30 -40.72 15.81
CA SER A 23 -4.46 -41.53 15.42
C SER A 23 -5.01 -41.26 14.02
N HIS A 24 -4.73 -40.09 13.40
CA HIS A 24 -5.11 -39.75 12.03
C HIS A 24 -3.90 -39.31 11.16
N SER A 25 -4.07 -39.36 9.83
CA SER A 25 -3.03 -39.13 8.81
C SER A 25 -2.18 -37.89 9.10
N SER A 26 -0.86 -38.08 9.17
CA SER A 26 0.10 -36.99 9.31
C SER A 26 0.07 -36.10 8.07
N GLY A 27 -0.20 -34.81 8.25
CA GLY A 27 -0.08 -33.80 7.21
C GLY A 27 1.26 -33.07 7.33
N ASN A 28 1.96 -32.91 6.22
CA ASN A 28 3.08 -31.98 6.11
C ASN A 28 2.56 -30.67 5.53
N THR A 29 2.85 -29.54 6.19
CA THR A 29 2.69 -28.21 5.61
C THR A 29 4.08 -27.63 5.37
N GLU A 30 4.34 -27.19 4.15
CA GLU A 30 5.58 -26.49 3.80
C GLU A 30 5.39 -24.98 4.02
N ILE A 31 6.30 -24.38 4.76
CA ILE A 31 6.41 -22.92 4.93
C ILE A 31 7.63 -22.48 4.15
N ASN A 32 7.42 -21.77 3.04
CA ASN A 32 8.50 -21.14 2.28
C ASN A 32 8.73 -19.72 2.81
N LEU A 33 9.92 -19.49 3.38
CA LEU A 33 10.39 -18.19 3.84
C LEU A 33 11.38 -17.65 2.82
N SER A 34 11.09 -16.51 2.22
CA SER A 34 12.00 -15.81 1.30
C SER A 34 12.40 -14.47 1.90
N ALA A 35 13.69 -14.26 2.10
CA ALA A 35 14.26 -12.99 2.54
C ALA A 35 14.72 -12.19 1.32
N VAL A 36 13.96 -11.14 0.96
CA VAL A 36 14.37 -10.15 -0.04
C VAL A 36 15.34 -9.16 0.60
N THR A 37 16.48 -8.93 -0.05
CA THR A 37 17.41 -7.85 0.34
C THR A 37 16.95 -6.55 -0.31
N CYS A 38 16.68 -5.53 0.51
CA CYS A 38 16.20 -4.24 0.00
C CYS A 38 17.29 -3.17 -0.03
N PRO A 39 17.26 -2.29 -1.05
CA PRO A 39 18.07 -1.07 -1.06
C PRO A 39 17.82 -0.20 0.17
N SER A 40 18.77 0.70 0.47
CA SER A 40 18.62 1.66 1.58
C SER A 40 17.34 2.49 1.40
N GLY A 41 16.56 2.65 2.48
CA GLY A 41 15.29 3.36 2.46
C GLY A 41 14.08 2.53 1.97
N PHE A 42 14.30 1.28 1.55
CA PHE A 42 13.23 0.36 1.15
C PHE A 42 13.03 -0.73 2.19
N VAL A 43 11.80 -1.22 2.32
CA VAL A 43 11.43 -2.33 3.20
C VAL A 43 10.89 -3.51 2.40
N PRO A 44 11.15 -4.76 2.84
CA PRO A 44 10.68 -5.94 2.13
C PRO A 44 9.18 -6.12 2.29
N VAL A 45 8.53 -6.56 1.22
CA VAL A 45 7.14 -6.98 1.17
C VAL A 45 7.12 -8.44 0.71
N THR A 46 6.42 -9.29 1.47
CA THR A 46 6.27 -10.72 1.15
C THR A 46 5.36 -10.88 -0.06
N SER A 47 5.57 -11.94 -0.85
CA SER A 47 4.72 -12.26 -1.99
C SER A 47 3.24 -12.47 -1.59
N ASN A 48 2.35 -12.24 -2.55
CA ASN A 48 0.94 -12.57 -2.47
C ASN A 48 0.53 -13.30 -3.76
N SER A 49 0.48 -14.63 -3.69
CA SER A 49 0.15 -15.50 -4.83
C SER A 49 -1.27 -15.29 -5.34
N SER A 50 -2.21 -14.91 -4.47
CA SER A 50 -3.60 -14.64 -4.87
C SER A 50 -3.71 -13.42 -5.77
N LEU A 51 -2.78 -12.46 -5.63
CA LEU A 51 -2.67 -11.27 -6.48
C LEU A 51 -1.62 -11.42 -7.59
N GLY A 52 -0.93 -12.57 -7.68
CA GLY A 52 0.16 -12.77 -8.64
C GLY A 52 1.38 -11.86 -8.40
N VAL A 53 1.61 -11.44 -7.15
CA VAL A 53 2.70 -10.53 -6.78
C VAL A 53 3.82 -11.31 -6.10
N ASP A 54 5.00 -11.31 -6.70
CA ASP A 54 6.22 -11.82 -6.07
C ASP A 54 6.69 -10.89 -4.95
N SER A 55 7.64 -11.35 -4.14
CA SER A 55 8.23 -10.52 -3.08
C SER A 55 9.03 -9.37 -3.69
N PHE A 56 8.88 -8.17 -3.16
CA PHE A 56 9.51 -6.95 -3.66
C PHE A 56 9.94 -6.04 -2.50
N CYS A 57 10.59 -4.93 -2.82
CA CYS A 57 10.95 -3.89 -1.89
C CYS A 57 10.16 -2.62 -2.20
N VAL A 58 9.69 -1.91 -1.18
CA VAL A 58 8.97 -0.64 -1.34
C VAL A 58 9.63 0.46 -0.51
N MET A 59 9.64 1.70 -1.01
CA MET A 59 10.08 2.83 -0.21
C MET A 59 9.32 2.90 1.13
N GLN A 60 10.07 3.01 2.22
CA GLN A 60 9.55 3.13 3.58
C GLN A 60 8.71 4.38 3.81
N TYR A 61 9.09 5.48 3.16
CA TYR A 61 8.42 6.78 3.22
C TYR A 61 7.99 7.17 1.80
N GLU A 62 6.97 8.04 1.66
CA GLU A 62 6.65 8.67 0.38
C GLU A 62 7.92 9.32 -0.22
N ALA A 63 8.11 9.22 -1.54
CA ALA A 63 9.32 9.68 -2.21
C ALA A 63 9.59 11.17 -1.91
N LYS A 64 10.86 11.52 -1.68
CA LYS A 64 11.35 12.89 -1.52
C LYS A 64 12.17 13.28 -2.73
N ASN A 65 12.14 14.55 -3.12
CA ASN A 65 13.04 15.07 -4.15
C ASN A 65 14.35 15.50 -3.49
N VAL A 66 15.39 14.67 -3.59
CA VAL A 66 16.73 14.99 -3.09
C VAL A 66 17.65 15.14 -4.30
N GLY A 67 17.84 16.39 -4.74
CA GLY A 67 18.71 16.67 -5.89
C GLY A 67 18.20 16.09 -7.22
N GLY A 68 16.89 15.95 -7.39
CA GLY A 68 16.27 15.33 -8.57
C GLY A 68 16.19 13.80 -8.51
N VAL A 69 16.54 13.18 -7.38
CA VAL A 69 16.49 11.72 -7.21
C VAL A 69 15.39 11.36 -6.21
N PRO A 70 14.46 10.45 -6.55
CA PRO A 70 13.44 10.00 -5.61
C PRO A 70 14.10 9.21 -4.47
N THR A 71 14.03 9.77 -3.26
CA THR A 71 14.70 9.23 -2.07
C THR A 71 13.69 8.94 -0.98
N SER A 72 13.78 7.75 -0.38
CA SER A 72 12.94 7.37 0.76
C SER A 72 13.64 7.71 2.07
N GLN A 73 13.22 8.81 2.68
CA GLN A 73 13.75 9.29 3.96
C GLN A 73 12.64 10.00 4.76
N PRO A 74 12.77 10.11 6.09
CA PRO A 74 11.79 10.83 6.89
C PRO A 74 11.88 12.34 6.71
N GLU A 75 13.06 12.90 6.43
CA GLU A 75 13.27 14.34 6.29
C GLU A 75 12.69 14.89 4.98
N THR A 76 12.38 16.20 5.00
CA THR A 76 11.83 16.97 3.88
C THR A 76 10.42 16.57 3.45
N SER A 77 9.75 17.50 2.77
CA SER A 77 8.37 17.31 2.31
C SER A 77 8.29 16.26 1.18
N PRO A 78 7.22 15.45 1.08
CA PRO A 78 7.00 14.54 -0.06
C PRO A 78 7.17 15.23 -1.41
N TRP A 79 7.71 14.53 -2.41
CA TRP A 79 7.73 14.98 -3.79
C TRP A 79 6.30 14.95 -4.34
N ARG A 80 5.75 16.13 -4.62
CA ARG A 80 4.36 16.32 -5.08
C ARG A 80 4.31 17.13 -6.37
N SER A 81 3.10 17.34 -6.89
CA SER A 81 2.88 18.05 -8.15
C SER A 81 3.65 17.40 -9.30
N ILE A 82 3.55 16.07 -9.35
CA ILE A 82 4.15 15.21 -10.36
C ILE A 82 3.05 14.44 -11.09
N SER A 83 3.24 14.18 -12.38
CA SER A 83 2.33 13.38 -13.19
C SER A 83 2.64 11.89 -13.08
N ALA A 84 1.71 11.02 -13.47
CA ALA A 84 1.91 9.58 -13.42
C ALA A 84 3.11 9.12 -14.29
N ASN A 85 3.21 9.67 -15.52
CA ASN A 85 4.34 9.41 -16.42
C ASN A 85 5.68 9.87 -15.82
N ASN A 86 5.70 11.03 -15.15
CA ASN A 86 6.92 11.53 -14.53
C ASN A 86 7.28 10.69 -13.30
N ALA A 87 6.32 10.33 -12.44
CA ALA A 87 6.58 9.47 -11.28
C ALA A 87 7.17 8.10 -11.68
N LYS A 88 6.64 7.49 -12.75
CA LYS A 88 7.22 6.28 -13.39
C LYS A 88 8.65 6.53 -13.88
N SER A 89 8.88 7.64 -14.58
CA SER A 89 10.20 8.00 -15.10
C SER A 89 11.22 8.22 -13.97
N GLU A 90 10.84 8.91 -12.90
CA GLU A 90 11.71 9.13 -11.74
C GLU A 90 12.07 7.81 -11.06
N CYS A 91 11.09 6.93 -10.82
CA CYS A 91 11.38 5.64 -10.21
C CYS A 91 12.26 4.74 -11.06
N THR A 92 12.01 4.66 -12.37
CA THR A 92 12.83 3.86 -13.30
C THR A 92 14.24 4.45 -13.48
N SER A 93 14.44 5.76 -13.25
CA SER A 93 15.75 6.40 -13.27
C SER A 93 16.72 5.89 -12.19
N LEU A 94 16.20 5.27 -11.12
CA LEU A 94 17.01 4.64 -10.07
C LEU A 94 17.80 3.42 -10.57
N GLY A 95 17.43 2.87 -11.73
CA GLY A 95 18.15 1.81 -12.43
C GLY A 95 17.34 0.53 -12.59
N THR A 96 18.01 -0.54 -13.04
CA THR A 96 17.40 -1.84 -13.28
C THR A 96 16.70 -2.39 -12.03
N GLY A 97 15.47 -2.87 -12.20
CA GLY A 97 14.65 -3.43 -11.12
C GLY A 97 13.82 -2.40 -10.37
N TYR A 98 14.08 -1.09 -10.52
CA TYR A 98 13.26 -0.05 -9.91
C TYR A 98 12.09 0.35 -10.80
N ASP A 99 10.95 0.64 -10.16
CA ASP A 99 9.74 1.03 -10.87
C ASP A 99 8.78 1.82 -9.96
N LEU A 100 7.76 2.43 -10.55
CA LEU A 100 6.61 2.92 -9.79
C LEU A 100 5.86 1.71 -9.19
N ILE A 101 5.34 1.88 -7.97
CA ILE A 101 4.49 0.86 -7.37
C ILE A 101 3.25 0.59 -8.25
N SER A 102 2.98 -0.69 -8.50
CA SER A 102 1.75 -1.11 -9.19
C SER A 102 0.57 -1.23 -8.22
N ASN A 103 -0.65 -1.23 -8.74
CA ASN A 103 -1.85 -1.37 -7.94
C ASN A 103 -1.92 -2.73 -7.21
N TYR A 104 -1.42 -3.81 -7.81
CA TYR A 104 -1.35 -5.13 -7.18
C TYR A 104 -0.33 -5.16 -6.03
N GLU A 105 0.82 -4.49 -6.18
CA GLU A 105 1.80 -4.32 -5.10
C GLU A 105 1.23 -3.46 -3.96
N TRP A 106 0.48 -2.39 -4.29
CA TRP A 106 -0.26 -1.62 -3.30
C TRP A 106 -1.23 -2.50 -2.51
N MET A 107 -2.05 -3.29 -3.21
CA MET A 107 -3.00 -4.20 -2.56
C MET A 107 -2.32 -5.24 -1.69
N THR A 108 -1.16 -5.75 -2.13
CA THR A 108 -0.35 -6.66 -1.32
C THR A 108 0.04 -6.04 0.01
N ILE A 109 0.44 -4.76 0.02
CA ILE A 109 0.76 -4.02 1.24
C ILE A 109 -0.51 -3.74 2.06
N ALA A 110 -1.59 -3.29 1.42
CA ALA A 110 -2.85 -2.95 2.10
C ALA A 110 -3.46 -4.14 2.85
N LEU A 111 -3.52 -5.32 2.22
CA LEU A 111 -4.01 -6.57 2.82
C LEU A 111 -3.11 -7.04 3.97
N ASN A 112 -1.80 -6.85 3.83
CA ASN A 112 -0.84 -7.15 4.90
C ASN A 112 -1.06 -6.24 6.11
N ILE A 113 -1.31 -4.95 5.86
CA ILE A 113 -1.64 -3.96 6.90
C ILE A 113 -2.97 -4.31 7.58
N GLU A 114 -4.00 -4.67 6.81
CA GLU A 114 -5.33 -5.08 7.28
C GLU A 114 -5.24 -6.28 8.23
N SER A 115 -4.41 -7.27 7.86
CA SER A 115 -4.26 -8.52 8.60
C SER A 115 -3.40 -8.40 9.87
N ASN A 116 -2.69 -7.29 10.07
CA ASN A 116 -1.84 -7.10 11.25
C ASN A 116 -2.59 -6.37 12.38
N PRO A 117 -2.85 -7.01 13.54
CA PRO A 117 -3.57 -6.40 14.66
C PRO A 117 -2.91 -5.12 15.17
N GLN A 118 -1.59 -4.97 15.01
CA GLN A 118 -0.86 -3.77 15.44
C GLN A 118 -1.28 -2.49 14.69
N ASN A 119 -1.94 -2.60 13.54
CA ASN A 119 -2.43 -1.46 12.76
C ASN A 119 -3.86 -1.05 13.16
N TRP A 120 -4.54 -1.86 13.96
CA TRP A 120 -5.88 -1.57 14.47
C TRP A 120 -5.79 -0.80 15.78
N THR A 121 -6.70 0.15 15.99
CA THR A 121 -6.74 0.98 17.20
C THR A 121 -6.97 0.16 18.47
N SER A 122 -7.66 -0.97 18.36
CA SER A 122 -7.91 -1.90 19.47
C SER A 122 -6.81 -2.94 19.68
N GLY A 123 -5.88 -3.09 18.73
CA GLY A 123 -4.95 -4.23 18.72
C GLY A 123 -5.58 -5.55 18.26
N VAL A 124 -6.82 -5.54 17.75
CA VAL A 124 -7.54 -6.71 17.26
C VAL A 124 -8.10 -6.41 15.86
N VAL A 125 -7.84 -7.29 14.90
CA VAL A 125 -8.29 -7.15 13.51
C VAL A 125 -9.82 -7.07 13.45
N GLY A 126 -10.36 -6.10 12.70
CA GLY A 126 -11.80 -5.85 12.58
C GLY A 126 -12.43 -5.09 13.75
N ASN A 127 -11.74 -4.92 14.88
CA ASN A 127 -12.24 -4.19 16.03
C ASN A 127 -11.57 -2.80 16.18
N GLY A 128 -12.34 -1.79 16.55
CA GLY A 128 -11.93 -0.40 16.35
C GLY A 128 -11.84 -0.10 14.85
N CYS A 129 -10.74 0.53 14.43
CA CYS A 129 -10.48 0.90 13.04
C CYS A 129 -9.00 0.76 12.69
N LEU A 130 -8.73 0.62 11.40
CA LEU A 130 -7.40 0.70 10.83
C LEU A 130 -6.92 2.16 10.87
N ARG A 131 -5.67 2.38 11.29
CA ARG A 131 -5.11 3.74 11.29
C ARG A 131 -4.89 4.22 9.86
N ARG A 132 -5.28 5.48 9.60
CA ARG A 132 -5.39 6.08 8.25
C ARG A 132 -4.69 7.43 8.13
N GLY A 133 -3.66 7.63 8.94
CA GLY A 133 -2.70 8.72 8.83
C GLY A 133 -3.23 10.14 8.98
N ASN A 134 -2.43 11.10 8.52
CA ASN A 134 -2.79 12.51 8.48
C ASN A 134 -3.81 12.73 7.37
N ASN A 135 -5.07 12.97 7.69
CA ASN A 135 -6.13 13.07 6.68
C ASN A 135 -7.09 14.23 6.92
N GLY A 136 -6.71 15.15 7.82
CA GLY A 136 -7.52 16.32 8.16
C GLY A 136 -8.71 15.99 9.06
N LEU A 137 -8.83 14.75 9.56
CA LEU A 137 -9.86 14.35 10.51
C LEU A 137 -9.23 13.81 11.79
N ASN A 138 -9.39 14.55 12.88
CA ASN A 138 -8.92 14.13 14.20
C ASN A 138 -9.94 13.22 14.91
N ASP A 139 -9.78 11.90 14.72
CA ASP A 139 -10.63 10.86 15.32
C ASP A 139 -9.79 9.72 15.92
N ALA A 140 -10.37 8.54 16.17
CA ALA A 140 -9.60 7.40 16.69
C ALA A 140 -8.57 6.84 15.67
N CYS A 141 -8.83 7.00 14.38
CA CYS A 141 -8.18 6.30 13.26
C CYS A 141 -7.20 7.21 12.50
N GLY A 142 -7.51 8.51 12.40
CA GLY A 142 -6.74 9.55 11.71
C GLY A 142 -6.38 10.70 12.63
N TYR A 143 -5.67 11.68 12.08
CA TYR A 143 -5.32 12.92 12.75
C TYR A 143 -5.22 14.07 11.72
N ASP A 144 -5.12 15.29 12.24
CA ASP A 144 -4.92 16.52 11.47
C ASP A 144 -3.58 17.14 11.88
N GLY A 145 -2.57 16.92 11.05
CA GLY A 145 -1.19 17.35 11.26
C GLY A 145 -0.79 18.51 10.35
N ALA A 146 0.52 18.70 10.16
CA ALA A 146 1.02 19.61 9.12
C ALA A 146 0.74 19.04 7.72
N ASN A 147 0.52 19.90 6.73
CA ASN A 147 0.01 19.50 5.42
C ASN A 147 0.95 19.86 4.26
N PRO A 148 1.66 18.88 3.65
CA PRO A 148 1.87 17.52 4.15
C PRO A 148 2.88 17.47 5.30
N GLU A 149 2.81 16.39 6.07
CA GLU A 149 3.67 16.11 7.19
C GLU A 149 4.92 15.34 6.75
N TYR A 150 6.00 15.51 7.51
CA TYR A 150 7.26 14.80 7.34
C TYR A 150 8.05 14.84 8.67
N GLY A 151 9.23 14.23 8.70
CA GLY A 151 10.13 14.21 9.84
C GLY A 151 9.92 13.00 10.76
N THR A 152 10.67 12.92 11.85
CA THR A 152 10.67 11.75 12.74
C THR A 152 9.66 11.82 13.86
N SER A 153 9.05 12.99 14.09
CA SER A 153 8.10 13.25 15.19
C SER A 153 6.63 13.15 14.78
N ARG A 154 6.34 12.45 13.67
CA ARG A 154 4.97 12.24 13.15
C ARG A 154 4.13 11.42 14.13
N ASN A 155 2.81 11.61 14.05
CA ASN A 155 1.87 10.81 14.82
C ASN A 155 1.98 9.32 14.42
N LEU A 156 1.91 8.41 15.41
CA LEU A 156 1.99 6.97 15.17
C LEU A 156 0.82 6.41 14.34
N LYS A 157 -0.25 7.19 14.12
CA LYS A 157 -1.34 6.84 13.19
C LYS A 157 -0.93 6.88 11.71
N ALA A 158 0.18 7.54 11.37
CA ALA A 158 0.78 7.46 10.03
C ALA A 158 1.68 6.22 9.85
N ARG A 159 1.94 5.46 10.92
CA ARG A 159 2.83 4.29 10.89
C ARG A 159 2.03 3.01 10.74
N SER A 160 2.31 2.28 9.67
CA SER A 160 1.80 0.92 9.45
C SER A 160 2.92 -0.11 9.64
N ARG A 161 2.55 -1.28 10.17
CA ARG A 161 3.45 -2.42 10.36
C ARG A 161 3.03 -3.57 9.46
N LEU A 162 3.98 -4.12 8.73
CA LEU A 162 3.78 -5.33 7.95
C LEU A 162 3.93 -6.57 8.83
N LEU A 163 3.35 -7.69 8.42
CA LEU A 163 3.41 -8.98 9.11
C LEU A 163 4.85 -9.50 9.27
N ASN A 164 5.77 -9.09 8.39
CA ASN A 164 7.19 -9.39 8.50
C ASN A 164 7.95 -8.46 9.49
N GLY A 165 7.23 -7.59 10.21
CA GLY A 165 7.78 -6.65 11.18
C GLY A 165 8.26 -5.32 10.59
N SER A 166 8.33 -5.20 9.25
CA SER A 166 8.72 -3.96 8.59
C SER A 166 7.75 -2.82 8.89
N VAL A 167 8.25 -1.60 8.82
CA VAL A 167 7.48 -0.39 9.09
C VAL A 167 7.43 0.44 7.82
N ILE A 168 6.23 0.90 7.46
CA ILE A 168 5.97 1.83 6.37
C ILE A 168 5.21 3.04 6.92
N TRP A 169 5.55 4.23 6.44
CA TRP A 169 4.93 5.47 6.87
C TRP A 169 4.10 6.08 5.76
N ASP A 170 3.04 6.78 6.16
CA ASP A 170 2.15 7.55 5.28
C ASP A 170 1.63 6.69 4.12
N PHE A 171 1.35 5.41 4.38
CA PHE A 171 0.73 4.52 3.39
C PHE A 171 -0.74 4.90 3.12
N ALA A 172 -1.36 5.60 4.06
CA ALA A 172 -2.68 6.20 3.91
C ALA A 172 -2.68 7.57 4.58
N GLY A 173 -3.40 8.52 3.97
CA GLY A 173 -3.29 9.92 4.33
C GLY A 173 -1.95 10.52 3.91
N ASN A 174 -1.73 11.76 4.33
CA ASN A 174 -0.66 12.65 3.91
C ASN A 174 -0.75 13.02 2.44
N VAL A 175 -0.13 12.28 1.51
CA VAL A 175 -0.37 12.48 0.08
C VAL A 175 -0.95 11.23 -0.55
N ALA A 176 -1.91 11.41 -1.44
CA ALA A 176 -2.37 10.31 -2.25
C ALA A 176 -1.26 9.91 -3.22
N GLU A 177 -1.12 8.62 -3.50
CA GLU A 177 0.00 8.14 -4.31
C GLU A 177 -0.44 7.64 -5.67
N LEU A 178 0.28 8.10 -6.68
CA LEU A 178 0.18 7.59 -8.04
C LEU A 178 0.67 6.16 -8.07
N THR A 179 -0.13 5.28 -8.66
CA THR A 179 0.26 3.89 -8.89
C THR A 179 0.11 3.57 -10.36
N ASP A 180 0.94 2.64 -10.83
CA ASP A 180 0.75 1.97 -12.10
C ASP A 180 -0.42 0.99 -12.01
N TRP A 181 -1.14 0.72 -13.09
CA TRP A 181 -2.13 -0.35 -13.08
C TRP A 181 -1.46 -1.72 -12.99
N THR A 182 -0.43 -1.92 -13.80
CA THR A 182 0.33 -3.16 -13.93
C THR A 182 1.82 -2.92 -13.68
N ALA A 183 2.52 -3.95 -13.21
CA ALA A 183 3.94 -3.85 -12.92
C ALA A 183 4.78 -3.94 -14.21
N GLY A 184 5.87 -3.17 -14.28
CA GLY A 184 6.83 -3.18 -15.39
C GLY A 184 6.44 -2.27 -16.56
N GLY A 185 7.22 -2.31 -17.64
CA GLY A 185 6.90 -1.64 -18.91
C GLY A 185 6.72 -0.12 -18.83
N SER A 186 5.95 0.41 -19.77
CA SER A 186 5.44 1.78 -19.76
C SER A 186 4.33 1.93 -18.71
N TYR A 187 4.00 3.16 -18.33
CA TYR A 187 2.88 3.43 -17.43
C TYR A 187 1.55 2.95 -18.03
N ASP A 188 0.78 2.19 -17.26
CA ASP A 188 -0.55 1.70 -17.63
C ASP A 188 -1.64 2.35 -16.76
N GLU A 189 -2.72 2.77 -17.42
CA GLU A 189 -3.93 3.28 -16.77
C GLU A 189 -4.88 2.14 -16.34
N ALA A 190 -5.63 2.35 -15.25
CA ALA A 190 -6.70 1.43 -14.89
C ALA A 190 -7.90 1.53 -15.85
N PRO A 191 -8.67 0.44 -16.01
CA PRO A 191 -9.99 0.53 -16.62
C PRO A 191 -10.86 1.53 -15.83
N ALA A 192 -11.37 2.57 -16.50
CA ALA A 192 -12.21 3.61 -15.86
C ALA A 192 -13.70 3.38 -16.16
N ASN A 193 -14.18 2.16 -15.93
CA ASN A 193 -15.47 1.67 -16.43
C ASN A 193 -16.59 1.59 -15.37
N CYS A 194 -16.38 2.18 -14.20
CA CYS A 194 -17.37 2.17 -13.12
C CYS A 194 -17.59 3.54 -12.50
N ASP A 195 -18.22 4.44 -13.24
CA ASP A 195 -18.53 5.81 -12.79
C ASP A 195 -19.19 5.84 -11.40
N GLY A 196 -18.74 6.78 -10.58
CA GLY A 196 -19.35 7.02 -9.28
C GLY A 196 -18.56 7.98 -8.41
N ALA A 197 -19.30 8.84 -7.72
CA ALA A 197 -18.79 9.60 -6.60
C ALA A 197 -18.30 8.68 -5.47
N TRP A 198 -17.70 9.27 -4.44
CA TRP A 198 -17.20 8.56 -3.27
C TRP A 198 -18.20 7.57 -2.68
N THR A 199 -17.82 6.30 -2.68
CA THR A 199 -18.60 5.17 -2.16
C THR A 199 -17.71 4.22 -1.38
N GLU A 200 -18.32 3.39 -0.54
CA GLU A 200 -17.59 2.42 0.28
C GLU A 200 -16.86 1.39 -0.59
N VAL A 201 -15.54 1.32 -0.39
CA VAL A 201 -14.67 0.46 -1.20
C VAL A 201 -15.08 -1.01 -1.09
N TYR A 202 -15.46 -1.47 0.11
CA TYR A 202 -15.76 -2.87 0.40
C TYR A 202 -16.97 -3.42 -0.38
N TRP A 203 -17.93 -2.57 -0.73
CA TRP A 203 -19.18 -3.00 -1.41
C TRP A 203 -19.22 -2.64 -2.89
N LYS A 204 -18.27 -1.82 -3.38
CA LYS A 204 -18.26 -1.31 -4.76
C LYS A 204 -17.86 -2.39 -5.75
N THR A 205 -18.73 -2.75 -6.69
CA THR A 205 -18.37 -3.58 -7.85
C THR A 205 -18.13 -2.69 -9.06
N CYS A 206 -17.16 -3.08 -9.88
CA CYS A 206 -16.82 -2.42 -11.13
C CYS A 206 -16.79 -3.49 -12.22
N SER A 207 -17.62 -3.34 -13.26
CA SER A 207 -17.62 -4.28 -14.37
C SER A 207 -16.22 -4.34 -14.96
N GLY A 208 -15.66 -5.52 -15.25
CA GLY A 208 -14.32 -5.64 -15.85
C GLY A 208 -13.13 -5.22 -14.98
N ILE A 209 -13.35 -4.86 -13.71
CA ILE A 209 -12.29 -4.70 -12.71
C ILE A 209 -12.51 -5.73 -11.61
N SER A 210 -11.52 -6.57 -11.36
CA SER A 210 -11.62 -7.58 -10.30
C SER A 210 -11.62 -6.92 -8.92
N ASN A 211 -12.44 -7.44 -8.00
CA ASN A 211 -12.60 -6.88 -6.66
C ASN A 211 -11.30 -6.90 -5.84
N ASP A 212 -10.46 -7.91 -6.05
CA ASP A 212 -9.15 -8.06 -5.40
C ASP A 212 -8.16 -6.92 -5.72
N THR A 213 -8.42 -6.14 -6.77
CA THR A 213 -7.58 -5.00 -7.16
C THR A 213 -7.80 -3.76 -6.30
N PHE A 214 -8.86 -3.71 -5.49
CA PHE A 214 -9.14 -2.52 -4.66
C PHE A 214 -9.84 -2.81 -3.32
N ARG A 215 -10.50 -3.96 -3.16
CA ARG A 215 -11.27 -4.26 -1.95
C ARG A 215 -10.43 -4.89 -0.85
N PRO A 216 -10.72 -4.56 0.41
CA PRO A 216 -10.18 -5.30 1.54
C PRO A 216 -10.85 -6.68 1.69
N GLU A 217 -10.20 -7.59 2.43
CA GLU A 217 -10.65 -8.97 2.59
C GLU A 217 -11.66 -9.17 3.73
N ASN A 218 -11.66 -8.28 4.73
CA ASN A 218 -12.39 -8.44 5.99
C ASN A 218 -12.10 -9.79 6.68
N PRO A 219 -10.84 -10.06 7.06
CA PRO A 219 -10.43 -11.35 7.64
C PRO A 219 -11.15 -11.68 8.97
N ALA A 220 -11.67 -10.67 9.67
CA ALA A 220 -12.44 -10.86 10.90
C ALA A 220 -13.94 -11.14 10.66
N GLY A 221 -14.42 -11.06 9.41
CA GLY A 221 -15.81 -11.32 9.06
C GLY A 221 -16.82 -10.40 9.77
N VAL A 222 -16.42 -9.18 10.12
CA VAL A 222 -17.26 -8.27 10.90
C VAL A 222 -18.21 -7.46 10.00
N SER A 223 -19.37 -7.08 10.53
CA SER A 223 -20.27 -6.13 9.86
C SER A 223 -19.72 -4.70 9.90
N GLY A 224 -20.24 -3.83 9.03
CA GLY A 224 -19.82 -2.43 8.97
C GLY A 224 -18.37 -2.24 8.53
N TYR A 225 -17.86 -3.09 7.64
CA TYR A 225 -16.51 -3.02 7.11
C TYR A 225 -16.38 -1.93 6.04
N ASN A 226 -16.34 -0.67 6.48
CA ASN A 226 -16.47 0.52 5.64
C ASN A 226 -15.44 1.61 6.04
N SER A 227 -15.62 2.83 5.58
CA SER A 227 -14.78 3.99 5.91
C SER A 227 -14.74 4.34 7.40
N ASP A 228 -15.76 3.99 8.21
CA ASP A 228 -15.72 4.12 9.68
C ASP A 228 -14.69 3.16 10.31
N LYS A 229 -14.38 2.03 9.63
CA LYS A 229 -13.28 1.13 9.98
C LYS A 229 -11.93 1.61 9.45
N GLY A 230 -11.88 2.77 8.82
CA GLY A 230 -10.67 3.41 8.33
C GLY A 230 -10.09 2.82 7.04
N LEU A 231 -10.91 2.10 6.28
CA LEU A 231 -10.50 1.44 5.03
C LEU A 231 -10.33 2.44 3.87
N GLY A 232 -11.04 3.57 3.94
CA GLY A 232 -11.14 4.55 2.85
C GLY A 232 -12.30 4.25 1.91
N ARG A 233 -12.44 5.07 0.87
CA ARG A 233 -13.53 5.00 -0.11
C ARG A 233 -12.99 4.93 -1.53
N MET A 234 -13.87 4.64 -2.48
CA MET A 234 -13.58 4.57 -3.90
C MET A 234 -14.33 5.67 -4.66
N ALA A 235 -13.68 6.29 -5.64
CA ALA A 235 -14.32 7.20 -6.60
C ALA A 235 -13.74 6.99 -8.00
N VAL A 236 -14.59 6.97 -9.03
CA VAL A 236 -14.17 6.75 -10.43
C VAL A 236 -14.85 7.75 -11.32
N ASN A 237 -14.08 8.36 -12.23
CA ASN A 237 -14.49 9.43 -13.13
C ASN A 237 -15.24 10.59 -12.42
N THR A 238 -14.99 10.80 -11.13
CA THR A 238 -15.53 11.96 -10.41
C THR A 238 -14.72 13.18 -10.81
N TYR A 239 -15.40 14.25 -11.26
CA TYR A 239 -14.86 15.54 -11.72
C TYR A 239 -14.14 15.53 -13.08
N SER A 240 -13.51 14.42 -13.48
CA SER A 240 -12.90 14.26 -14.80
C SER A 240 -12.82 12.78 -15.18
N THR A 241 -12.67 12.50 -16.47
CA THR A 241 -12.45 11.14 -17.00
C THR A 241 -10.97 10.79 -17.04
N GLY A 242 -10.67 9.50 -16.98
CA GLY A 242 -9.31 8.96 -17.20
C GLY A 242 -9.01 7.78 -16.29
N GLY A 243 -7.86 7.13 -16.47
CA GLY A 243 -7.52 5.91 -15.77
C GLY A 243 -6.35 6.03 -14.81
N VAL A 244 -5.85 7.24 -14.54
CA VAL A 244 -4.81 7.43 -13.52
C VAL A 244 -5.33 7.04 -12.14
N ILE A 245 -4.53 6.26 -11.43
CA ILE A 245 -4.88 5.72 -10.13
C ILE A 245 -4.20 6.55 -9.04
N ARG A 246 -4.97 6.90 -8.01
CA ARG A 246 -4.45 7.48 -6.77
C ARG A 246 -4.90 6.64 -5.58
N ARG A 247 -3.97 6.24 -4.73
CA ARG A 247 -4.23 5.40 -3.55
C ARG A 247 -3.96 6.12 -2.24
N GLY A 248 -4.48 5.59 -1.14
CA GLY A 248 -4.21 6.08 0.22
C GLY A 248 -4.99 7.32 0.68
N GLY A 249 -5.29 8.22 -0.26
CA GLY A 249 -5.93 9.52 0.02
C GLY A 249 -4.98 10.54 0.67
N SER A 250 -5.38 11.81 0.73
CA SER A 250 -4.52 12.93 1.16
C SER A 250 -4.84 13.43 2.57
N TYR A 251 -4.08 14.43 3.02
CA TYR A 251 -4.31 15.23 4.23
C TYR A 251 -5.63 16.02 4.24
N THR A 252 -6.39 16.04 3.14
CA THR A 252 -7.75 16.62 3.08
C THR A 252 -8.83 15.55 2.87
N GLY A 253 -8.44 14.28 2.75
CA GLY A 253 -9.33 13.21 2.32
C GLY A 253 -10.35 12.77 3.38
N THR A 254 -10.14 13.10 4.65
CA THR A 254 -10.98 12.70 5.79
C THR A 254 -11.28 11.19 5.73
N VAL A 255 -12.54 10.77 5.84
CA VAL A 255 -12.97 9.35 5.80
C VAL A 255 -12.76 8.69 4.44
N ASN A 256 -12.50 9.47 3.37
CA ASN A 256 -12.17 8.90 2.07
C ASN A 256 -10.76 8.28 2.08
N SER A 257 -9.84 8.79 2.92
CA SER A 257 -8.48 8.25 3.06
C SER A 257 -8.45 6.96 3.87
N GLY A 258 -7.56 6.05 3.46
CA GLY A 258 -7.36 4.73 4.06
C GLY A 258 -6.52 3.85 3.14
N ALA A 259 -6.00 2.74 3.67
CA ALA A 259 -5.09 1.86 2.92
C ALA A 259 -5.73 1.28 1.63
N PHE A 260 -7.07 1.21 1.57
CA PHE A 260 -7.82 0.74 0.41
C PHE A 260 -8.45 1.87 -0.41
N SER A 261 -8.26 3.13 0.00
CA SER A 261 -8.72 4.28 -0.77
C SER A 261 -8.21 4.20 -2.20
N ILE A 262 -9.09 4.47 -3.16
CA ILE A 262 -8.74 4.50 -4.59
C ILE A 262 -9.54 5.56 -5.34
N GLN A 263 -8.86 6.34 -6.16
CA GLN A 263 -9.47 7.18 -7.17
C GLN A 263 -8.97 6.78 -8.56
N ILE A 264 -9.87 6.63 -9.52
CA ILE A 264 -9.54 6.34 -10.93
C ILE A 264 -10.16 7.45 -11.78
N ASN A 265 -9.34 8.42 -12.18
CA ASN A 265 -9.73 9.58 -13.00
C ASN A 265 -8.46 10.32 -13.43
N GLN A 266 -8.61 11.43 -14.16
CA GLN A 266 -7.51 12.27 -14.64
C GLN A 266 -6.67 11.64 -15.75
N THR A 267 -5.98 12.52 -16.48
CA THR A 267 -5.05 12.16 -17.55
C THR A 267 -3.65 11.89 -16.99
N THR A 268 -2.83 11.15 -17.73
CA THR A 268 -1.44 10.83 -17.36
C THR A 268 -0.51 12.05 -17.24
N SER A 269 -0.95 13.23 -17.72
CA SER A 269 -0.27 14.53 -17.59
C SER A 269 -0.73 15.37 -16.39
N TRP A 270 -1.83 14.98 -15.74
CA TRP A 270 -2.36 15.71 -14.59
C TRP A 270 -1.42 15.60 -13.39
N SER A 271 -1.33 16.68 -12.62
CA SER A 271 -0.55 16.72 -11.37
C SER A 271 -1.25 17.61 -10.34
N ASN A 272 -0.99 17.37 -9.06
CA ASN A 272 -1.62 18.09 -7.96
C ASN A 272 -0.71 18.11 -6.71
N SER A 273 -0.87 19.13 -5.87
CA SER A 273 -0.11 19.32 -4.62
C SER A 273 -0.44 18.33 -3.52
N GLU A 274 -1.50 17.54 -3.67
CA GLU A 274 -1.94 16.48 -2.74
C GLU A 274 -1.53 15.08 -3.22
N VAL A 275 -0.78 15.00 -4.33
CA VAL A 275 -0.41 13.74 -4.97
C VAL A 275 1.10 13.61 -5.06
N GLY A 276 1.60 12.46 -4.62
CA GLY A 276 2.99 12.03 -4.74
C GLY A 276 3.07 10.60 -5.25
N PHE A 277 4.12 9.88 -4.85
CA PHE A 277 4.39 8.52 -5.31
C PHE A 277 5.38 7.82 -4.39
N ARG A 278 5.50 6.51 -4.56
CA ARG A 278 6.59 5.70 -4.00
C ARG A 278 7.13 4.74 -5.05
N CYS A 279 8.44 4.52 -5.01
CA CYS A 279 9.10 3.55 -5.89
C CYS A 279 9.16 2.17 -5.22
N VAL A 280 9.27 1.15 -6.05
CA VAL A 280 9.56 -0.23 -5.68
C VAL A 280 10.87 -0.69 -6.31
N TYR A 281 11.43 -1.76 -5.75
CA TYR A 281 12.54 -2.51 -6.33
C TYR A 281 12.15 -3.99 -6.39
N ARG A 282 12.25 -4.58 -7.59
CA ARG A 282 11.98 -5.98 -7.88
C ARG A 282 13.33 -6.64 -8.20
N PRO A 283 13.83 -7.52 -7.31
CA PRO A 283 15.15 -8.13 -7.46
C PRO A 283 15.20 -9.20 -8.56
#